data_AF-A0A835UMT1-F1
#
_entry.id   AF-A0A835UMT1-F1
#
_cell.length_a   1.000
_cell.length_b   1.000
_cell.length_c   1.000
_cell.angle_alpha   90.00
_cell.angle_beta   90.00
_cell.angle_gamma   90.00
#
_symmetry.space_group_name_H-M   'P 1'
#
loop_
_entity.id
_entity.type
_entity.pdbx_description
1 polymer ?
#
loop_
_entity_poly.entity_id
_entity_poly.type
_entity_poly.pdbx_seq_one_letter_code
_entity_poly.pdbx_strand_id
1 'polypeptide(L)'
;MKTHKQVEDVGRSRKDRTSNRKKNEKRNGERALSWEAFANAKSRPSSYNPSLIEKQKEFYRNAKFIRKFKRSIKGDIHLVEQQLPNIEASTVITLHDGNEEEIETKSRRNGRRKRSSLSALGKEVDEKRAEAEKARKEREAVLQAKKDERAKAEAKRKCRREEMSKKTRYGQPVMKYRIQHLLEVLQEDPNHS
;
A
#
# COMPACT_ATOMS: atom_id res chain seq x y z
N MET A 1 -51.36 34.56 -15.98
CA MET A 1 -49.96 34.15 -15.74
C MET A 1 -49.93 32.83 -14.98
N LYS A 2 -48.93 31.99 -15.30
CA LYS A 2 -48.52 30.69 -14.71
C LYS A 2 -48.95 29.43 -15.48
N THR A 3 -47.93 28.90 -16.14
CA THR A 3 -47.72 27.61 -16.79
C THR A 3 -47.82 26.43 -15.82
N HIS A 4 -48.31 25.28 -16.28
CA HIS A 4 -47.92 23.99 -15.70
C HIS A 4 -47.52 23.01 -16.79
N LYS A 5 -46.23 22.66 -16.80
CA LYS A 5 -45.60 21.68 -17.68
C LYS A 5 -46.19 20.30 -17.41
N GLN A 6 -46.61 19.62 -18.47
CA GLN A 6 -46.69 18.16 -18.49
C GLN A 6 -45.26 17.64 -18.65
N VAL A 7 -44.78 16.87 -17.68
CA VAL A 7 -43.62 16.00 -17.84
C VAL A 7 -44.19 14.59 -17.79
N GLU A 8 -44.15 13.92 -18.93
CA GLU A 8 -44.54 12.52 -19.06
C GLU A 8 -43.58 11.63 -18.26
N ASP A 9 -44.12 10.94 -17.25
CA ASP A 9 -43.43 9.89 -16.50
C ASP A 9 -43.54 8.59 -17.30
N VAL A 10 -42.64 8.41 -18.27
CA VAL A 10 -42.58 7.24 -19.14
C VAL A 10 -42.21 6.00 -18.30
N GLY A 11 -43.20 5.13 -18.09
CA GLY A 11 -43.02 3.67 -18.17
C GLY A 11 -42.22 2.99 -17.07
N ARG A 12 -42.66 3.06 -15.81
CA ARG A 12 -42.32 2.02 -14.81
C ARG A 12 -43.54 1.54 -14.04
N SER A 13 -43.86 0.26 -14.22
CA SER A 13 -44.94 -0.43 -13.48
C SER A 13 -44.75 -0.28 -11.97
N ARG A 14 -45.84 -0.11 -11.21
CA ARG A 14 -45.83 -0.04 -9.73
C ARG A 14 -45.10 -1.23 -9.09
N LYS A 15 -45.05 -2.38 -9.78
CA LYS A 15 -44.33 -3.60 -9.37
C LYS A 15 -42.79 -3.44 -9.43
N ASP A 16 -42.27 -2.62 -10.34
CA ASP A 16 -40.82 -2.37 -10.46
C ASP A 16 -40.29 -1.37 -9.44
N ARG A 17 -41.12 -0.40 -9.02
CA ARG A 17 -40.74 0.56 -7.97
C ARG A 17 -40.58 -0.14 -6.60
N THR A 18 -41.43 -1.12 -6.29
CA THR A 18 -41.36 -1.89 -5.04
C THR A 18 -40.26 -2.95 -5.03
N SER A 19 -40.00 -3.63 -6.15
CA SER A 19 -38.91 -4.61 -6.26
C SER A 19 -37.53 -3.96 -6.14
N ASN A 20 -37.34 -2.78 -6.74
CA ASN A 20 -36.08 -2.04 -6.66
C ASN A 20 -35.86 -1.43 -5.27
N ARG A 21 -36.92 -1.04 -4.56
CA ARG A 21 -36.82 -0.59 -3.16
C ARG A 21 -36.32 -1.71 -2.24
N LYS A 22 -36.90 -2.92 -2.32
CA LYS A 22 -36.45 -4.10 -1.56
C LYS A 22 -35.02 -4.51 -1.91
N LYS A 23 -34.62 -4.40 -3.19
CA LYS A 23 -33.23 -4.66 -3.62
C LYS A 23 -32.24 -3.61 -3.10
N ASN A 24 -32.66 -2.35 -2.95
CA ASN A 24 -31.84 -1.28 -2.38
C ASN A 24 -31.72 -1.39 -0.85
N GLU A 25 -32.77 -1.83 -0.16
CA GLU A 25 -32.71 -2.17 1.27
C GLU A 25 -31.74 -3.34 1.53
N LYS A 26 -31.70 -4.36 0.64
CA LYS A 26 -30.69 -5.45 0.66
C LYS A 26 -29.26 -4.97 0.45
N ARG A 27 -29.05 -4.00 -0.44
CA ARG A 27 -27.70 -3.51 -0.81
C ARG A 27 -27.02 -2.71 0.29
N ASN A 28 -27.80 -2.04 1.13
CA ASN A 28 -27.28 -1.28 2.27
C ASN A 28 -27.28 -2.09 3.59
N GLY A 29 -27.51 -3.41 3.49
CA GLY A 29 -27.75 -4.26 4.65
C GLY A 29 -29.17 -4.05 5.16
N GLU A 30 -30.06 -5.01 4.92
CA GLU A 30 -31.45 -5.02 5.44
C GLU A 30 -31.53 -4.84 6.96
N ARG A 31 -30.42 -5.04 7.67
CA ARG A 31 -30.25 -4.81 9.09
C ARG A 31 -29.29 -3.62 9.23
N ALA A 32 -29.83 -2.47 9.63
CA ALA A 32 -29.00 -1.36 10.11
C ALA A 32 -27.92 -1.94 11.04
N LEU A 33 -26.65 -1.55 10.82
CA LEU A 33 -25.50 -2.03 11.58
C LEU A 33 -25.88 -2.11 13.06
N SER A 34 -25.82 -3.31 13.65
CA SER A 34 -26.24 -3.50 15.03
C SER A 34 -25.47 -2.55 15.96
N TRP A 35 -26.06 -2.16 17.08
CA TRP A 35 -25.35 -1.37 18.09
C TRP A 35 -24.02 -2.02 18.49
N GLU A 36 -24.00 -3.35 18.52
CA GLU A 36 -22.80 -4.15 18.71
C GLU A 36 -21.76 -3.97 17.58
N ALA A 37 -22.18 -3.85 16.32
CA ALA A 37 -21.29 -3.53 15.21
C ALA A 37 -20.69 -2.12 15.34
N PHE A 38 -21.46 -1.13 15.81
CA PHE A 38 -20.97 0.22 16.09
C PHE A 38 -20.00 0.27 17.28
N ALA A 39 -20.30 -0.46 18.36
CA ALA A 39 -19.41 -0.60 19.51
C ALA A 39 -18.09 -1.27 19.10
N ASN A 40 -18.17 -2.36 18.32
CA ASN A 40 -17.01 -3.10 17.82
C ASN A 40 -16.20 -2.35 16.76
N ALA A 41 -16.80 -1.41 16.02
CA ALA A 41 -16.08 -0.58 15.05
C ALA A 41 -15.09 0.40 15.72
N LYS A 42 -15.34 0.78 16.98
CA LYS A 42 -14.44 1.64 17.75
C LYS A 42 -13.54 0.87 18.73
N SER A 43 -13.98 -0.29 19.22
CA SER A 43 -13.25 -1.06 20.25
C SER A 43 -12.21 -2.03 19.71
N ARG A 44 -12.32 -2.45 18.43
CA ARG A 44 -11.27 -3.25 17.80
C ARG A 44 -10.18 -2.30 17.32
N PRO A 45 -8.91 -2.49 17.72
CA PRO A 45 -7.82 -1.70 17.16
C PRO A 45 -7.90 -1.84 15.64
N SER A 46 -8.06 -0.72 14.94
CA SER A 46 -8.26 -0.68 13.50
C SER A 46 -7.21 -1.54 12.82
N SER A 47 -7.60 -2.76 12.43
CA SER A 47 -6.73 -3.72 11.75
C SER A 47 -6.56 -3.33 10.27
N TYR A 48 -6.76 -2.06 9.96
CA TYR A 48 -6.67 -1.49 8.65
C TYR A 48 -5.20 -1.45 8.24
N ASN A 49 -4.78 -2.52 7.59
CA ASN A 49 -3.47 -2.61 6.95
C ASN A 49 -3.65 -2.39 5.44
N PRO A 50 -3.29 -1.21 4.89
CA PRO A 50 -3.49 -0.91 3.48
C PRO A 50 -2.78 -1.91 2.57
N SER A 51 -1.61 -2.41 2.97
CA SER A 51 -0.83 -3.38 2.18
C SER A 51 -1.52 -4.75 2.04
N LEU A 52 -2.24 -5.21 3.07
CA LEU A 52 -2.99 -6.47 3.01
C LEU A 52 -4.22 -6.33 2.10
N ILE A 53 -4.88 -5.18 2.15
CA ILE A 53 -6.04 -4.87 1.32
C ILE A 53 -5.63 -4.77 -0.16
N GLU A 54 -4.50 -4.13 -0.45
CA GLU A 54 -3.94 -4.06 -1.81
C GLU A 54 -3.62 -5.45 -2.36
N LYS A 55 -2.91 -6.29 -1.59
CA LYS A 55 -2.62 -7.68 -1.98
C LYS A 55 -3.89 -8.49 -2.27
N GLN A 56 -4.93 -8.34 -1.46
CA GLN A 56 -6.20 -9.04 -1.67
C GLN A 56 -6.91 -8.56 -2.94
N LYS A 57 -6.88 -7.26 -3.23
CA LYS A 57 -7.42 -6.69 -4.48
C LYS A 57 -6.65 -7.22 -5.70
N GLU A 58 -5.33 -7.25 -5.64
CA GLU A 58 -4.47 -7.77 -6.71
C GLU A 58 -4.74 -9.26 -6.96
N PHE A 59 -4.79 -10.07 -5.90
CA PHE A 59 -5.12 -11.50 -6.00
C PHE A 59 -6.46 -11.71 -6.70
N TYR A 60 -7.49 -10.94 -6.34
CA TYR A 60 -8.79 -11.03 -6.99
C TYR A 60 -8.75 -10.61 -8.47
N ARG A 61 -8.01 -9.55 -8.80
CA ARG A 61 -7.82 -9.12 -10.20
C ARG A 61 -7.12 -10.19 -11.02
N ASN A 62 -6.07 -10.79 -10.47
CA ASN A 62 -5.31 -11.85 -11.12
C ASN A 62 -6.15 -13.11 -11.33
N ALA A 63 -6.88 -13.55 -10.30
CA ALA A 63 -7.81 -14.68 -10.41
C ALA A 63 -8.88 -14.43 -11.48
N LYS A 64 -9.39 -13.20 -11.59
CA LYS A 64 -10.34 -12.81 -12.64
C LYS A 64 -9.72 -12.89 -14.03
N PHE A 65 -8.49 -12.42 -14.21
CA PHE A 65 -7.79 -12.48 -15.49
C PHE A 65 -7.48 -13.93 -15.90
N ILE A 66 -6.99 -14.75 -14.97
CA ILE A 66 -6.75 -16.18 -15.19
C ILE A 66 -8.05 -16.88 -15.60
N ARG A 67 -9.16 -16.61 -14.89
CA ARG A 67 -10.46 -17.20 -15.23
C ARG A 67 -10.98 -16.76 -16.59
N LYS A 68 -10.77 -15.49 -16.96
CA LYS A 68 -11.10 -14.96 -18.30
C LYS A 68 -10.28 -15.65 -19.39
N PHE A 69 -8.97 -15.81 -19.16
CA PHE A 69 -8.05 -16.47 -20.08
C PHE A 69 -8.34 -17.97 -20.24
N LYS A 70 -8.59 -18.68 -19.14
CA LYS A 70 -9.03 -20.08 -19.19
C LYS A 70 -10.34 -20.24 -19.96
N ARG A 71 -11.25 -19.26 -19.85
CA ARG A 71 -12.50 -19.26 -20.60
C ARG A 71 -12.29 -18.99 -22.10
N SER A 72 -11.35 -18.12 -22.48
CA SER A 72 -11.01 -17.93 -23.91
C SER A 72 -10.39 -19.19 -24.49
N ILE A 73 -9.40 -19.78 -23.81
CA ILE A 73 -8.81 -21.06 -24.25
C ILE A 73 -9.89 -22.15 -24.39
N LYS A 74 -10.78 -22.30 -23.41
CA LYS A 74 -11.83 -23.31 -23.49
C LYS A 74 -12.84 -23.03 -24.61
N GLY A 75 -13.11 -21.76 -24.91
CA GLY A 75 -13.94 -21.35 -26.04
C GLY A 75 -13.27 -21.65 -27.39
N ASP A 76 -11.96 -21.41 -27.48
CA ASP A 76 -11.16 -21.69 -28.67
C ASP A 76 -11.03 -23.21 -28.90
N ILE A 77 -10.83 -24.01 -27.84
CA ILE A 77 -10.81 -25.48 -27.91
C ILE A 77 -12.17 -26.05 -28.34
N HIS A 78 -13.28 -25.52 -27.83
CA HIS A 78 -14.62 -25.95 -28.25
C HIS A 78 -14.96 -25.57 -29.70
N LEU A 79 -14.35 -24.51 -30.24
CA LEU A 79 -14.47 -24.12 -31.65
C LEU A 79 -13.63 -25.02 -32.57
N VAL A 80 -12.52 -25.56 -32.07
CA VAL A 80 -11.68 -26.55 -32.78
C VAL A 80 -12.35 -27.93 -32.77
N GLU A 81 -12.99 -28.32 -31.68
CA GLU A 81 -13.71 -29.61 -31.56
C GLU A 81 -14.96 -29.71 -32.45
N GLN A 82 -15.59 -28.59 -32.82
CA GLN A 82 -16.73 -28.59 -33.75
C GLN A 82 -16.32 -28.68 -35.23
N GLN A 83 -15.02 -28.56 -35.56
CA GLN A 83 -14.55 -28.61 -36.95
C GLN A 83 -13.87 -29.93 -37.33
N LEU A 84 -13.58 -30.84 -36.40
CA LEU A 84 -12.98 -32.14 -36.73
C LEU A 84 -13.45 -33.24 -35.76
N PRO A 85 -14.23 -34.24 -36.22
CA PRO A 85 -14.39 -35.47 -35.46
C PRO A 85 -13.15 -36.35 -35.72
N ASN A 86 -12.64 -36.94 -34.64
CA ASN A 86 -11.54 -37.93 -34.62
C ASN A 86 -10.14 -37.39 -34.98
N ILE A 87 -9.24 -37.38 -34.00
CA ILE A 87 -8.13 -38.34 -33.90
C ILE A 87 -7.49 -38.18 -32.52
N GLU A 88 -7.17 -39.32 -31.94
CA GLU A 88 -6.72 -39.56 -30.58
C GLU A 88 -5.36 -38.92 -30.26
N ALA A 89 -5.14 -38.74 -28.97
CA ALA A 89 -3.94 -38.19 -28.37
C ALA A 89 -2.64 -38.85 -28.85
N SER A 90 -1.64 -38.04 -29.21
CA SER A 90 -0.27 -38.31 -28.76
C SER A 90 0.60 -37.06 -28.89
N THR A 91 1.39 -36.87 -27.84
CA THR A 91 2.61 -36.07 -27.77
C THR A 91 3.44 -36.10 -29.06
N VAL A 92 3.97 -34.95 -29.49
CA VAL A 92 5.39 -34.72 -29.79
C VAL A 92 5.56 -33.28 -30.28
N ILE A 93 6.45 -32.56 -29.59
CA ILE A 93 7.04 -31.30 -30.01
C ILE A 93 7.93 -31.60 -31.21
N THR A 94 7.64 -31.07 -32.39
CA THR A 94 8.64 -30.99 -33.46
C THR A 94 8.48 -29.68 -34.21
N LEU A 95 9.54 -28.88 -34.14
CA LEU A 95 9.77 -27.72 -35.00
C LEU A 95 9.90 -28.21 -36.44
N HIS A 96 9.09 -27.71 -37.35
CA HIS A 96 9.32 -27.86 -38.79
C HIS A 96 9.46 -26.48 -39.43
N ASP A 97 10.63 -26.29 -40.02
CA ASP A 97 11.06 -25.18 -40.86
C ASP A 97 10.54 -25.37 -42.30
N GLY A 98 10.36 -24.26 -43.04
CA GLY A 98 10.28 -24.25 -44.50
C GLY A 98 8.90 -24.11 -45.19
N ASN A 99 8.70 -22.91 -45.78
CA ASN A 99 8.00 -22.57 -47.03
C ASN A 99 6.46 -22.68 -47.11
N GLU A 100 5.73 -21.78 -47.76
CA GLU A 100 5.95 -20.45 -48.34
C GLU A 100 4.55 -19.95 -48.76
N GLU A 101 4.43 -18.65 -49.02
CA GLU A 101 3.34 -17.97 -49.75
C GLU A 101 2.12 -17.43 -48.97
N GLU A 102 1.95 -16.12 -49.22
CA GLU A 102 0.79 -15.27 -49.05
C GLU A 102 0.12 -15.19 -47.66
N ILE A 103 0.45 -14.14 -46.92
CA ILE A 103 -0.45 -13.05 -46.50
C ILE A 103 0.45 -11.96 -45.86
N GLU A 104 1.41 -11.46 -46.64
CA GLU A 104 2.17 -10.27 -46.25
C GLU A 104 1.42 -9.03 -46.77
N THR A 105 0.92 -8.17 -45.87
CA THR A 105 0.86 -6.68 -46.04
C THR A 105 -0.09 -5.94 -45.07
N LYS A 106 -0.82 -6.58 -44.15
CA LYS A 106 -1.70 -5.83 -43.21
C LYS A 106 -1.18 -5.66 -41.77
N SER A 107 -0.08 -6.31 -41.36
CA SER A 107 0.35 -6.32 -39.94
C SER A 107 1.38 -5.25 -39.55
N ARG A 108 2.13 -4.65 -40.49
CA ARG A 108 3.25 -3.74 -40.18
C ARG A 108 2.83 -2.42 -39.51
N ARG A 109 1.62 -1.90 -39.77
CA ARG A 109 1.14 -0.65 -39.14
C ARG A 109 0.75 -0.80 -37.66
N ASN A 110 0.35 -1.99 -37.23
CA ASN A 110 -0.08 -2.24 -35.84
C ASN A 110 1.10 -2.48 -34.88
N GLY A 111 2.24 -2.97 -35.35
CA GLY A 111 3.45 -3.15 -34.53
C GLY A 111 4.12 -1.83 -34.14
N ARG A 112 4.11 -0.83 -35.04
CA ARG A 112 4.77 0.47 -34.81
C ARG A 112 4.04 1.32 -33.76
N ARG A 113 2.70 1.27 -33.73
CA ARG A 113 1.88 1.94 -32.69
C ARG A 113 2.08 1.34 -31.29
N LYS A 114 2.22 0.00 -31.18
CA LYS A 114 2.49 -0.69 -29.89
C LYS A 114 3.87 -0.39 -29.32
N ARG A 115 4.90 -0.23 -30.16
CA ARG A 115 6.26 0.16 -29.71
C ARG A 115 6.30 1.60 -29.17
N SER A 116 5.51 2.50 -29.73
CA SER A 116 5.39 3.89 -29.24
C SER A 116 4.66 3.99 -27.89
N SER A 117 3.63 3.17 -27.65
CA SER A 117 2.94 3.17 -26.35
C SER A 117 3.77 2.52 -25.24
N LEU A 118 4.58 1.51 -25.57
CA LEU A 118 5.48 0.86 -24.61
C LEU A 118 6.65 1.76 -24.20
N SER A 119 7.19 2.58 -25.12
CA SER A 119 8.25 3.53 -24.78
C SER A 119 7.74 4.68 -23.91
N ALA A 120 6.49 5.14 -24.12
CA ALA A 120 5.84 6.11 -23.23
C ALA A 120 5.61 5.53 -21.82
N LEU A 121 5.16 4.27 -21.73
CA LEU A 121 4.96 3.59 -20.44
C LEU A 121 6.27 3.35 -19.68
N GLY A 122 7.37 3.05 -20.38
CA GLY A 122 8.70 2.91 -19.78
C GLY A 122 9.17 4.19 -19.09
N LYS A 123 8.99 5.34 -19.75
CA LYS A 123 9.36 6.65 -19.19
C LYS A 123 8.61 6.97 -17.90
N GLU A 124 7.30 6.73 -17.85
CA GLU A 124 6.52 6.96 -16.62
C GLU A 124 6.95 6.06 -15.45
N VAL A 125 7.37 4.83 -15.73
CA VAL A 125 7.86 3.89 -14.70
C VAL A 125 9.21 4.35 -14.15
N ASP A 126 10.11 4.80 -15.03
CA ASP A 126 11.43 5.29 -14.64
C ASP A 126 11.34 6.60 -13.86
N GLU A 127 10.44 7.51 -14.25
CA GLU A 127 10.14 8.74 -13.52
C GLU A 127 9.62 8.42 -12.10
N LYS A 128 8.66 7.49 -11.96
CA LYS A 128 8.17 7.04 -10.64
C LYS A 128 9.25 6.40 -9.77
N ARG A 129 10.19 5.66 -10.38
CA ARG A 129 11.34 5.10 -9.65
C ARG A 129 12.26 6.20 -9.15
N ALA A 130 12.56 7.19 -9.97
CA ALA A 130 13.41 8.32 -9.59
C ALA A 130 12.78 9.14 -8.45
N GLU A 131 11.48 9.39 -8.49
CA GLU A 131 10.76 10.07 -7.40
C GLU A 131 10.75 9.25 -6.10
N ALA A 132 10.53 7.94 -6.20
CA ALA A 132 10.56 7.04 -5.04
C ALA A 132 11.95 6.97 -4.39
N GLU A 133 13.02 6.98 -5.19
CA GLU A 133 14.38 7.04 -4.68
C GLU A 133 14.70 8.38 -4.00
N LYS A 134 14.24 9.50 -4.57
CA LYS A 134 14.36 10.81 -3.92
C LYS A 134 13.64 10.84 -2.57
N ALA A 135 12.40 10.34 -2.52
CA ALA A 135 11.64 10.24 -1.28
C ALA A 135 12.29 9.32 -0.23
N ARG A 136 12.98 8.25 -0.66
CA ARG A 136 13.77 7.41 0.25
C ARG A 136 14.97 8.16 0.81
N LYS A 137 15.73 8.86 -0.03
CA LYS A 137 16.90 9.65 0.40
C LYS A 137 16.51 10.75 1.37
N GLU A 138 15.41 11.46 1.13
CA GLU A 138 14.90 12.50 2.04
C GLU A 138 14.51 11.93 3.41
N ARG A 139 13.81 10.79 3.44
CA ARG A 139 13.45 10.12 4.70
C ARG A 139 14.67 9.63 5.46
N GLU A 140 15.65 9.09 4.75
CA GLU A 140 16.90 8.62 5.34
C GLU A 140 17.71 9.79 5.94
N ALA A 141 17.77 10.94 5.24
CA ALA A 141 18.40 12.14 5.76
C ALA A 141 17.73 12.66 7.05
N VAL A 142 16.39 12.65 7.11
CA VAL A 142 15.64 13.05 8.32
C VAL A 142 15.91 12.08 9.48
N LEU A 143 15.96 10.78 9.20
CA LEU A 143 16.26 9.78 10.22
C LEU A 143 17.69 9.93 10.74
N GLN A 144 18.64 10.21 9.85
CA GLN A 144 20.04 10.42 10.24
C GLN A 144 20.21 11.67 11.08
N ALA A 145 19.60 12.80 10.67
CA ALA A 145 19.62 14.03 11.47
C ALA A 145 19.06 13.82 12.89
N LYS A 146 17.97 13.06 13.04
CA LYS A 146 17.40 12.69 14.36
C LYS A 146 18.32 11.79 15.17
N LYS A 147 19.03 10.85 14.54
CA LYS A 147 20.01 9.99 15.22
C LYS A 147 21.19 10.82 15.72
N ASP A 148 21.71 11.72 14.90
CA ASP A 148 22.84 12.58 15.25
C ASP A 148 22.50 13.55 16.38
N GLU A 149 21.27 14.09 16.39
CA GLU A 149 20.77 14.92 17.50
C GLU A 149 20.71 14.14 18.82
N ARG A 150 20.18 12.92 18.79
CA ARG A 150 20.15 12.03 19.96
C ARG A 150 21.54 11.71 20.47
N ALA A 151 22.47 11.37 19.57
CA ALA A 151 23.85 11.06 19.91
C ALA A 151 24.56 12.27 20.57
N LYS A 152 24.34 13.48 20.04
CA LYS A 152 24.87 14.72 20.66
C LYS A 152 24.31 14.95 22.06
N ALA A 153 23.01 14.74 22.27
CA ALA A 153 22.40 14.87 23.59
C ALA A 153 22.91 13.82 24.58
N GLU A 154 23.10 12.59 24.13
CA GLU A 154 23.64 11.50 24.94
C GLU A 154 25.12 11.75 25.30
N ALA A 155 25.93 12.22 24.36
CA ALA A 155 27.32 12.61 24.62
C ALA A 155 27.41 13.69 25.70
N LYS A 156 26.54 14.72 25.63
CA LYS A 156 26.46 15.75 26.69
C LYS A 156 26.10 15.15 28.05
N ARG A 157 25.12 14.25 28.10
CA ARG A 157 24.74 13.54 29.34
C ARG A 157 25.89 12.71 29.89
N LYS A 158 26.63 12.02 29.02
CA LYS A 158 27.77 11.19 29.39
C LYS A 158 28.92 12.03 29.93
N CYS A 159 29.31 13.12 29.26
CA CYS A 159 30.33 14.04 29.77
C CYS A 159 29.95 14.59 31.16
N ARG A 160 28.70 15.04 31.34
CA ARG A 160 28.23 15.50 32.65
C ARG A 160 28.29 14.41 33.72
N ARG A 161 27.93 13.17 33.36
CA ARG A 161 28.00 12.01 34.27
C ARG A 161 29.45 11.68 34.65
N GLU A 162 30.35 11.69 33.67
CA GLU A 162 31.78 11.47 33.89
C GLU A 162 32.34 12.53 34.84
N GLU A 163 32.02 13.80 34.63
CA GLU A 163 32.37 14.89 35.55
C GLU A 163 31.85 14.67 36.98
N MET A 164 30.59 14.25 37.13
CA MET A 164 30.02 13.94 38.45
C MET A 164 30.67 12.71 39.10
N SER A 165 31.19 11.77 38.31
CA SER A 165 31.81 10.53 38.79
C SER A 165 33.32 10.62 39.04
N LYS A 166 33.93 11.80 38.81
CA LYS A 166 35.35 12.04 39.11
C LYS A 166 35.62 11.71 40.58
N LYS A 167 36.80 11.14 40.87
CA LYS A 167 37.25 10.78 42.21
C LYS A 167 38.37 11.71 42.68
N THR A 168 38.44 11.98 43.97
CA THR A 168 39.54 12.71 44.61
C THR A 168 40.78 11.81 44.72
N ARG A 169 41.91 12.37 45.16
CA ARG A 169 43.17 11.61 45.41
C ARG A 169 42.97 10.40 46.33
N TYR A 170 41.99 10.45 47.22
CA TYR A 170 41.65 9.39 48.17
C TYR A 170 40.53 8.46 47.68
N GLY A 171 40.13 8.55 46.40
CA GLY A 171 39.14 7.66 45.79
C GLY A 171 37.66 7.99 46.08
N GLN A 172 37.38 9.03 46.87
CA GLN A 172 36.02 9.49 47.14
C GLN A 172 35.43 10.22 45.92
N PRO A 173 34.13 10.10 45.60
CA PRO A 173 33.51 10.92 44.56
C PRO A 173 33.68 12.42 44.85
N VAL A 174 34.20 13.19 43.89
CA VAL A 174 34.50 14.64 44.04
C VAL A 174 33.26 15.42 44.50
N MET A 175 32.08 15.07 43.98
CA MET A 175 30.82 15.70 44.40
C MET A 175 30.49 15.41 45.87
N LYS A 176 30.74 14.18 46.36
CA LYS A 176 30.54 13.84 47.77
C LYS A 176 31.47 14.65 48.67
N TYR A 177 32.75 14.71 48.30
CA TYR A 177 33.75 15.49 49.04
C TYR A 177 33.41 16.99 49.08
N ARG A 178 33.01 17.58 47.93
CA ARG A 178 32.62 19.00 47.86
C ARG A 178 31.40 19.31 48.74
N ILE A 179 30.37 18.47 48.71
CA ILE A 179 29.17 18.66 49.55
C ILE A 179 29.55 18.54 51.03
N GLN A 180 30.33 17.53 51.40
CA GLN A 180 30.76 17.34 52.78
C GLN A 180 31.57 18.53 53.29
N HIS A 181 32.53 19.02 52.51
CA HIS A 181 33.33 20.19 52.89
C HIS A 181 32.50 21.47 53.01
N LEU A 182 31.52 21.69 52.11
CA LEU A 182 30.59 22.82 52.26
C LEU A 182 29.75 22.71 53.53
N LEU A 183 29.29 21.50 53.88
CA LEU A 183 28.53 21.27 55.11
C LEU A 183 29.40 21.46 56.36
N GLU A 184 30.63 20.97 56.34
CA GLU A 184 31.61 21.17 57.43
C GLU A 184 31.89 22.66 57.62
N VAL A 185 32.17 23.42 56.55
CA VAL A 185 32.39 24.88 56.63
C VAL A 185 31.15 25.61 57.17
N LEU A 186 29.94 25.24 56.74
CA LEU A 186 28.70 25.85 57.26
C LEU A 186 28.43 25.47 58.73
N GLN A 187 28.89 24.29 59.18
CA GLN A 187 28.79 23.87 60.57
C GLN A 187 29.86 24.50 61.46
N GLU A 188 31.05 24.75 60.93
CA GLU A 188 32.17 25.40 61.61
C GLU A 188 32.03 26.94 61.66
N ASP A 189 31.39 27.54 60.65
CA ASP A 189 31.10 28.98 60.57
C ASP A 189 29.58 29.28 60.66
N PRO A 190 28.98 29.31 61.87
CA PRO A 190 27.56 29.65 62.07
C PRO A 190 27.22 31.14 61.86
N ASN A 191 28.20 31.99 61.49
CA ASN A 191 28.08 33.46 61.48
C ASN A 191 28.10 34.11 60.08
N HIS A 192 27.74 33.38 59.02
CA HIS A 192 27.64 33.93 57.65
C HIS A 192 26.24 33.75 57.02
N SER A 193 25.19 34.04 57.82
CA SER A 193 23.83 34.30 57.33
C SER A 193 23.50 35.78 57.43
#